data_AF-A0A9P8EHA9-F1
#
_entry.id   AF-A0A9P8EHA9-F1
#
_cell.length_a   1.000
_cell.length_b   1.000
_cell.length_c   1.000
_cell.angle_alpha   90.00
_cell.angle_beta   90.00
_cell.angle_gamma   90.00
#
_symmetry.space_group_name_H-M   'P 1'
#
loop_
_entity.id
_entity.type
_entity.pdbx_description
1 polymer ?
#
loop_
_entity_poly.entity_id
_entity_poly.type
_entity_poly.pdbx_seq_one_letter_code
_entity_poly.pdbx_strand_id
1 'polypeptide(L)'
;MYQPLGPPIEQYLERGQNSYLDDSLIRVYLLQPITSVEAVSTCQRARDTYARDVLGCPGSGIEPPDLFKIYDAERNTFHGLEECWKDFMIFLQSTYSDQNYPKSPIEFPLGFIVLTAPDSQRATLVCCFEENEQWHIGSCLIPVDTELGMQAQALKYSEDDFANFARHYENDLPRRSS
;
A
#
# COMPACT_ATOMS: atom_id res chain seq x y z
N MET A 1 11.76 9.66 -11.93
CA MET A 1 11.62 9.64 -13.40
C MET A 1 10.38 8.80 -13.68
N TYR A 2 9.26 9.43 -14.01
CA TYR A 2 7.96 8.78 -14.15
C TYR A 2 7.91 8.02 -15.48
N GLN A 3 7.63 6.71 -15.45
CA GLN A 3 7.44 5.90 -16.66
C GLN A 3 5.96 5.90 -17.06
N PRO A 4 5.63 6.07 -18.35
CA PRO A 4 4.26 5.90 -18.83
C PRO A 4 3.85 4.43 -18.70
N LEU A 5 2.65 4.23 -18.15
CA LEU A 5 2.10 2.93 -17.86
C LEU A 5 1.55 2.26 -19.14
N GLY A 6 1.36 0.94 -19.09
CA GLY A 6 0.77 0.14 -20.17
C GLY A 6 -0.71 0.52 -20.44
N PRO A 7 -1.61 -0.40 -20.85
CA PRO A 7 -2.99 -0.05 -21.19
C PRO A 7 -3.64 0.80 -20.09
N PRO A 8 -4.56 1.73 -20.42
CA PRO A 8 -4.86 2.88 -19.59
C PRO A 8 -5.31 2.44 -18.18
N ILE A 9 -4.37 2.51 -17.23
CA ILE A 9 -4.58 2.20 -15.82
C ILE A 9 -5.71 3.04 -15.25
N GLU A 10 -5.92 4.22 -15.84
CA GLU A 10 -6.93 5.21 -15.50
C GLU A 10 -8.32 4.56 -15.40
N GLN A 11 -8.66 3.67 -16.35
CA GLN A 11 -9.94 2.98 -16.33
C GLN A 11 -10.11 2.10 -15.07
N TYR A 12 -9.03 1.47 -14.60
CA TYR A 12 -9.05 0.63 -13.39
C TYR A 12 -9.04 1.47 -12.11
N LEU A 13 -8.36 2.62 -12.12
CA LEU A 13 -8.29 3.54 -10.98
C LEU A 13 -9.63 4.26 -10.75
N GLU A 14 -10.25 4.77 -11.81
CA GLU A 14 -11.60 5.37 -11.77
C GLU A 14 -12.64 4.37 -11.25
N ARG A 15 -12.51 3.12 -11.66
CA ARG A 15 -13.32 1.99 -11.19
C ARG A 15 -13.12 1.69 -9.72
N GLY A 16 -11.88 1.73 -9.24
CA GLY A 16 -11.52 1.56 -7.85
C GLY A 16 -12.06 2.66 -6.93
N GLN A 17 -12.00 3.92 -7.34
CA GLN A 17 -12.54 5.06 -6.57
C GLN A 17 -14.04 4.93 -6.29
N ASN A 18 -14.79 4.27 -7.17
CA ASN A 18 -16.24 4.07 -7.03
C ASN A 18 -16.63 2.80 -6.25
N SER A 19 -15.65 2.09 -5.67
CA SER A 19 -15.86 0.83 -4.96
C SER A 19 -15.96 1.03 -3.44
N TYR A 20 -16.65 0.12 -2.76
CA TYR A 20 -16.72 0.11 -1.29
C TYR A 20 -15.42 -0.47 -0.73
N LEU A 21 -14.58 0.38 -0.13
CA LEU A 21 -13.21 0.04 0.31
C LEU A 21 -13.08 -0.17 1.83
N ASP A 22 -14.15 -0.03 2.61
CA ASP A 22 -14.10 -0.11 4.09
C ASP A 22 -13.44 -1.41 4.59
N ASP A 23 -13.80 -2.53 3.97
CA ASP A 23 -13.29 -3.87 4.33
C ASP A 23 -12.08 -4.31 3.46
N SER A 24 -11.54 -3.41 2.62
CA SER A 24 -10.40 -3.73 1.76
C SER A 24 -9.11 -3.91 2.58
N LEU A 25 -8.27 -4.86 2.16
CA LEU A 25 -6.94 -5.04 2.71
C LEU A 25 -5.89 -4.45 1.77
N ILE A 26 -4.86 -3.83 2.34
CA ILE A 26 -3.72 -3.30 1.59
C ILE A 26 -2.78 -4.45 1.30
N ARG A 27 -2.44 -4.64 0.03
CA ARG A 27 -1.48 -5.66 -0.36
C ARG A 27 -0.08 -5.30 0.14
N VAL A 28 0.61 -6.26 0.77
CA VAL A 28 1.98 -6.13 1.25
C VAL A 28 2.89 -7.09 0.49
N TYR A 29 3.84 -6.55 -0.25
CA TYR A 29 4.90 -7.29 -0.92
C TYR A 29 6.15 -7.40 -0.06
N LEU A 30 6.88 -8.51 -0.19
CA LEU A 30 8.15 -8.75 0.47
C LEU A 30 9.27 -8.77 -0.57
N LEU A 31 10.27 -7.91 -0.43
CA LEU A 31 11.52 -8.07 -1.16
C LEU A 31 12.46 -8.98 -0.39
N GLN A 32 13.23 -9.80 -1.11
CA GLN A 32 14.29 -10.57 -0.47
C GLN A 32 15.28 -9.64 0.26
N PRO A 33 15.74 -10.01 1.47
CA PRO A 33 15.64 -11.33 2.10
C PRO A 33 14.47 -11.51 3.09
N ILE A 34 13.43 -10.67 3.08
CA ILE A 34 12.36 -10.74 4.08
C ILE A 34 11.56 -12.04 4.01
N THR A 35 11.33 -12.63 5.17
CA THR A 35 10.48 -13.81 5.37
C THR A 35 9.04 -13.44 5.70
N SER A 36 8.10 -14.36 5.45
CA SER A 36 6.68 -14.18 5.79
C SER A 36 6.48 -13.93 7.29
N VAL A 37 7.33 -14.50 8.15
CA VAL A 37 7.30 -14.28 9.62
C VAL A 37 7.64 -12.83 9.96
N GLU A 38 8.66 -12.26 9.33
CA GLU A 38 9.07 -10.87 9.54
C GLU A 38 8.02 -9.89 9.00
N ALA A 39 7.39 -10.21 7.87
CA ALA A 39 6.28 -9.41 7.35
C ALA A 39 5.07 -9.43 8.27
N VAL A 40 4.68 -10.60 8.80
CA VAL A 40 3.60 -10.72 9.79
C VAL A 40 3.90 -9.87 11.02
N SER A 41 5.13 -9.95 11.55
CA SER A 41 5.56 -9.14 12.68
C SER A 41 5.48 -7.63 12.40
N THR A 42 5.93 -7.20 11.22
CA THR A 42 5.90 -5.79 10.80
C THR A 42 4.47 -5.28 10.64
N CYS A 43 3.59 -6.05 9.99
CA CYS A 43 2.18 -5.70 9.80
C CYS A 43 1.44 -5.64 11.15
N GLN A 44 1.74 -6.57 12.07
CA GLN A 44 1.16 -6.60 13.40
C GLN A 44 1.56 -5.35 14.21
N ARG A 45 2.85 -4.96 14.18
CA ARG A 45 3.33 -3.73 14.83
C ARG A 45 2.62 -2.47 14.33
N ALA A 46 2.47 -2.35 13.01
CA ALA A 46 1.76 -1.23 12.41
C ALA A 46 0.27 -1.20 12.81
N ARG A 47 -0.39 -2.37 12.82
CA ARG A 47 -1.78 -2.52 13.27
C ARG A 47 -1.94 -2.13 14.75
N ASP A 48 -1.06 -2.63 15.62
CA ASP A 48 -1.13 -2.37 17.06
C ASP A 48 -0.88 -0.91 17.40
N THR A 49 0.06 -0.28 16.69
CA THR A 49 0.31 1.15 16.82
C THR A 49 -0.91 1.95 16.39
N TYR A 50 -1.49 1.65 15.23
CA TYR A 50 -2.69 2.34 14.76
C TYR A 50 -3.86 2.19 15.74
N ALA A 51 -4.07 0.97 16.26
CA ALA A 51 -5.07 0.68 17.29
C ALA A 51 -4.88 1.54 18.55
N ARG A 52 -3.64 1.62 19.03
CA ARG A 52 -3.28 2.33 20.26
C ARG A 52 -3.38 3.83 20.08
N ASP A 53 -2.72 4.36 19.05
CA ASP A 53 -2.41 5.79 18.93
C ASP A 53 -3.49 6.56 18.16
N VAL A 54 -4.20 5.91 17.24
CA VAL A 54 -5.26 6.56 16.42
C VAL A 54 -6.65 6.19 16.92
N LEU A 55 -6.92 4.90 17.11
CA LEU A 55 -8.25 4.45 17.57
C LEU A 55 -8.46 4.60 19.08
N GLY A 56 -7.42 5.00 19.83
CA GLY A 56 -7.49 5.16 21.29
C GLY A 56 -7.89 3.87 22.01
N CYS A 57 -7.54 2.71 21.44
CA CYS A 57 -7.90 1.39 21.93
C CYS A 57 -6.72 0.62 22.57
N PRO A 58 -6.00 1.15 23.58
CA PRO A 58 -5.11 0.31 24.37
C PRO A 58 -5.97 -0.56 25.31
N GLY A 59 -6.24 -1.81 24.93
CA GLY A 59 -6.85 -2.81 25.82
C GLY A 59 -8.37 -2.73 25.98
N SER A 60 -9.09 -2.10 25.05
CA SER A 60 -10.56 -1.99 25.06
C SER A 60 -11.30 -3.28 24.68
N GLY A 61 -10.59 -4.34 24.29
CA GLY A 61 -11.20 -5.57 23.77
C GLY A 61 -11.79 -5.43 22.36
N ILE A 62 -11.67 -4.25 21.73
CA ILE A 62 -11.98 -4.03 20.32
C ILE A 62 -10.77 -4.51 19.51
N GLU A 63 -10.98 -5.53 18.68
CA GLU A 63 -9.94 -6.02 17.79
C GLU A 63 -9.67 -4.95 16.73
N PRO A 64 -8.41 -4.50 16.56
CA PRO A 64 -8.11 -3.53 15.52
C PRO A 64 -8.41 -4.10 14.15
N PRO A 65 -8.86 -3.24 13.20
CA PRO A 65 -9.21 -3.69 11.87
C PRO A 65 -8.02 -4.38 11.23
N ASP A 66 -8.30 -5.43 10.46
CA ASP A 66 -7.27 -5.99 9.59
C ASP A 66 -6.99 -4.98 8.46
N LEU A 67 -5.72 -4.66 8.29
CA LEU A 67 -5.28 -3.62 7.35
C LEU A 67 -4.47 -4.22 6.20
N PHE A 68 -3.87 -5.38 6.40
CA PHE A 68 -2.79 -5.86 5.56
C PHE A 68 -3.04 -7.28 5.07
N LYS A 69 -2.90 -7.47 3.76
CA LYS A 69 -2.80 -8.79 3.17
C LYS A 69 -1.39 -9.03 2.68
N ILE A 70 -0.67 -9.87 3.40
CA ILE A 70 0.68 -10.28 3.01
C ILE A 70 0.59 -11.16 1.79
N TYR A 71 1.19 -10.70 0.70
CA TYR A 71 1.26 -11.42 -0.55
C TYR A 71 2.54 -12.24 -0.60
N ASP A 72 2.47 -13.44 -0.03
CA ASP A 72 3.52 -14.45 -0.10
C ASP A 72 3.26 -15.33 -1.33
N ALA A 73 3.67 -14.85 -2.50
CA ALA A 73 3.75 -15.73 -3.65
C ALA A 73 4.91 -16.73 -3.39
N GLU A 74 4.69 -18.02 -3.62
CA GLU A 74 5.65 -19.09 -3.29
C GLU A 74 7.12 -18.77 -3.70
N ARG A 75 8.06 -19.01 -2.77
CA ARG A 75 9.55 -18.95 -2.87
C ARG A 75 10.17 -18.18 -4.06
N ASN A 76 10.77 -17.02 -3.76
CA ASN A 76 11.62 -16.14 -4.59
C ASN A 76 10.90 -15.05 -5.43
N THR A 77 10.01 -14.28 -4.82
CA THR A 77 8.95 -13.66 -5.62
C THR A 77 9.12 -12.22 -6.04
N PHE A 78 9.86 -11.37 -5.33
CA PHE A 78 10.16 -10.01 -5.81
C PHE A 78 11.56 -9.53 -5.41
N HIS A 79 12.31 -8.99 -6.37
CA HIS A 79 13.67 -8.45 -6.22
C HIS A 79 13.70 -6.93 -6.25
N GLY A 80 12.60 -6.28 -6.63
CA GLY A 80 12.51 -4.83 -6.71
C GLY A 80 11.09 -4.32 -6.86
N LEU A 81 10.93 -3.01 -6.65
CA LEU A 81 9.65 -2.31 -6.75
C LEU A 81 8.97 -2.46 -8.12
N GLU A 82 9.76 -2.55 -9.20
CA GLU A 82 9.22 -2.73 -10.55
C GLU A 82 8.49 -4.07 -10.71
N GLU A 83 9.00 -5.13 -10.09
CA GLU A 83 8.38 -6.45 -10.14
C GLU A 83 7.07 -6.45 -9.33
N CYS A 84 7.07 -5.84 -8.14
CA CYS A 84 5.86 -5.65 -7.33
C CYS A 84 4.80 -4.85 -8.10
N TRP A 85 5.23 -3.78 -8.79
CA TRP A 85 4.36 -2.96 -9.60
C TRP A 85 3.69 -3.74 -10.74
N LYS A 86 4.47 -4.55 -11.48
CA LYS A 86 3.94 -5.38 -12.58
C LYS A 86 2.90 -6.37 -12.07
N ASP A 87 3.17 -7.02 -10.95
CA ASP A 87 2.20 -7.95 -10.35
C ASP A 87 0.93 -7.23 -9.87
N PHE A 88 1.09 -6.07 -9.23
CA PHE A 88 -0.04 -5.25 -8.81
C PHE A 88 -0.94 -4.84 -9.98
N MET A 89 -0.35 -4.54 -11.14
CA MET A 89 -1.07 -4.24 -12.37
C MET A 89 -1.86 -5.44 -12.92
N ILE A 90 -1.27 -6.63 -12.87
CA ILE A 90 -1.95 -7.86 -13.28
C ILE A 90 -3.13 -8.14 -12.33
N PHE A 91 -2.92 -7.97 -11.02
CA PHE A 91 -3.96 -8.08 -10.01
C PHE A 91 -5.12 -7.10 -10.27
N LEU A 92 -4.80 -5.83 -10.55
CA LEU A 92 -5.76 -4.80 -10.92
C LEU A 92 -6.60 -5.18 -12.15
N GLN A 93 -5.92 -5.56 -13.22
CA GLN A 93 -6.56 -5.95 -14.47
C GLN A 93 -7.49 -7.14 -14.26
N SER A 94 -7.04 -8.17 -13.55
CA SER A 94 -7.86 -9.35 -13.27
C SER A 94 -9.10 -9.02 -12.43
N THR A 95 -8.93 -8.21 -11.39
CA THR A 95 -10.00 -7.80 -10.46
C THR A 95 -11.11 -7.01 -11.17
N TYR A 96 -10.75 -6.13 -12.10
CA TYR A 96 -11.71 -5.23 -12.77
C TYR A 96 -12.05 -5.60 -14.22
N SER A 97 -11.58 -6.75 -14.70
CA SER A 97 -11.88 -7.24 -16.05
C SER A 97 -13.31 -7.79 -16.19
N ASP A 98 -13.92 -8.26 -15.11
CA ASP A 98 -15.29 -8.79 -15.11
C ASP A 98 -16.34 -7.66 -15.02
N GLN A 99 -17.33 -7.70 -15.92
CA GLN A 99 -18.44 -6.73 -15.95
C GLN A 99 -19.41 -6.88 -14.76
N ASN A 100 -19.35 -8.01 -14.06
CA ASN A 100 -20.13 -8.28 -12.86
C ASN A 100 -19.26 -8.04 -11.63
N TYR A 101 -19.20 -6.77 -11.20
CA TYR A 101 -18.47 -6.34 -10.02
C TYR A 101 -18.78 -7.21 -8.80
N PRO A 102 -17.77 -7.65 -8.03
CA PRO A 102 -18.01 -8.48 -6.86
C PRO A 102 -18.76 -7.70 -5.77
N LYS A 103 -19.67 -8.38 -5.08
CA LYS A 103 -20.40 -7.90 -3.88
C LYS A 103 -19.55 -7.93 -2.59
N SER A 104 -18.26 -8.19 -2.71
CA SER A 104 -17.33 -8.52 -1.61
C SER A 104 -16.20 -7.49 -1.58
N PRO A 105 -15.51 -7.28 -0.44
CA PRO A 105 -14.52 -6.22 -0.32
C PRO A 105 -13.47 -6.36 -1.40
N ILE A 106 -13.31 -5.32 -2.20
CA ILE A 106 -12.28 -5.29 -3.22
C ILE A 106 -11.00 -4.91 -2.51
N GLU A 107 -9.96 -5.72 -2.62
CA GLU A 107 -8.59 -5.38 -2.19
C GLU A 107 -8.03 -4.30 -3.12
N PHE A 108 -8.58 -3.08 -3.09
CA PHE A 108 -8.02 -1.99 -3.88
C PHE A 108 -8.06 -0.62 -3.21
N PRO A 109 -7.20 -0.42 -2.20
CA PRO A 109 -6.64 0.91 -2.01
C PRO A 109 -5.79 1.25 -3.24
N LEU A 110 -5.70 2.54 -3.58
CA LEU A 110 -4.92 3.07 -4.72
C LEU A 110 -3.39 2.86 -4.58
N GLY A 111 -2.93 1.82 -3.87
CA GLY A 111 -1.54 1.54 -3.59
C GLY A 111 -1.29 0.21 -2.89
N PHE A 112 -0.02 -0.08 -2.67
CA PHE A 112 0.47 -1.26 -1.95
C PHE A 112 1.70 -0.89 -1.12
N ILE A 113 2.03 -1.78 -0.18
CA ILE A 113 3.21 -1.65 0.67
C ILE A 113 4.27 -2.64 0.21
N VAL A 114 5.53 -2.22 0.28
CA VAL A 114 6.70 -3.07 0.06
C VAL A 114 7.58 -3.02 1.30
N LEU A 115 7.85 -4.20 1.84
CA LEU A 115 8.85 -4.39 2.88
C LEU A 115 10.19 -4.71 2.21
N THR A 116 11.23 -3.93 2.52
CA THR A 116 12.52 -3.96 1.80
C THR A 116 13.70 -4.47 2.61
N ALA A 117 13.62 -4.43 3.94
CA ALA A 117 14.60 -5.06 4.82
C ALA A 117 13.94 -5.70 6.07
N PRO A 118 14.50 -6.80 6.60
CA PRO A 118 14.15 -7.33 7.91
C PRO A 118 14.26 -6.28 9.00
N ASP A 119 13.35 -6.30 9.97
CA ASP A 119 13.31 -5.39 11.12
C ASP A 119 13.35 -3.89 10.77
N SER A 120 13.10 -3.54 9.51
CA SER A 120 13.12 -2.17 9.05
C SER A 120 12.09 -1.35 9.83
N GLN A 121 12.54 -0.19 10.30
CA GLN A 121 11.65 0.80 10.91
C GLN A 121 10.80 1.53 9.87
N ARG A 122 11.06 1.28 8.58
CA ARG A 122 10.38 1.92 7.45
C ARG A 122 9.88 0.89 6.45
N ALA A 123 8.68 1.10 5.93
CA ALA A 123 8.15 0.40 4.77
C ALA A 123 8.11 1.36 3.57
N THR A 124 8.11 0.84 2.35
CA THR A 124 7.86 1.66 1.16
C THR A 124 6.37 1.58 0.85
N LEU A 125 5.69 2.73 0.81
CA LEU A 125 4.35 2.81 0.25
C LEU A 125 4.46 3.22 -1.21
N VAL A 126 3.77 2.50 -2.08
CA VAL A 126 3.61 2.81 -3.49
C VAL A 126 2.14 3.12 -3.72
N CYS A 127 1.81 4.22 -4.38
CA CYS A 127 0.43 4.52 -4.70
C CYS A 127 0.29 5.24 -6.05
N CYS A 128 -0.90 5.15 -6.60
CA CYS A 128 -1.39 5.92 -7.73
C CYS A 128 -2.13 7.15 -7.21
N PHE A 129 -1.95 8.30 -7.87
CA PHE A 129 -2.62 9.54 -7.52
C PHE A 129 -2.84 10.39 -8.75
N GLU A 130 -3.83 11.27 -8.71
CA GLU A 130 -4.16 12.17 -9.81
C GLU A 130 -3.61 13.57 -9.50
N GLU A 131 -2.76 14.09 -10.38
CA GLU A 131 -2.25 15.46 -10.30
C GLU A 131 -2.39 16.12 -11.69
N ASN A 132 -3.08 17.26 -11.74
CA ASN A 132 -3.40 17.98 -12.99
C ASN A 132 -4.10 17.11 -14.06
N GLU A 133 -5.14 16.38 -13.66
CA GLU A 133 -5.93 15.48 -14.55
C GLU A 133 -5.08 14.35 -15.19
N GLN A 134 -3.95 14.03 -14.57
CA GLN A 134 -3.06 12.95 -15.00
C GLN A 134 -2.79 12.01 -13.84
N TRP A 135 -2.87 10.72 -14.10
CA TRP A 135 -2.53 9.69 -13.13
C TRP A 135 -1.02 9.46 -13.08
N HIS A 136 -0.48 9.50 -11.86
CA HIS A 136 0.92 9.28 -11.54
C HIS A 136 1.06 8.14 -10.56
N ILE A 137 2.26 7.57 -10.52
CA ILE A 137 2.67 6.65 -9.45
C ILE A 137 3.82 7.30 -8.72
N GLY A 138 3.76 7.24 -7.40
CA GLY A 138 4.88 7.60 -6.56
C GLY A 138 5.12 6.56 -5.49
N SER A 139 6.24 6.71 -4.82
CA SER A 139 6.56 5.93 -3.65
C SER A 139 7.23 6.79 -2.59
N CYS A 140 7.03 6.42 -1.33
CA CYS A 140 7.65 7.09 -0.19
C CYS A 140 7.98 6.08 0.91
N LEU A 141 8.90 6.45 1.79
CA LEU A 141 9.23 5.66 2.97
C LEU A 141 8.37 6.10 4.14
N ILE A 142 7.68 5.16 4.78
CA ILE A 142 6.79 5.40 5.91
C ILE A 142 7.30 4.66 7.14
N PRO A 143 7.42 5.32 8.30
CA PRO A 143 7.69 4.66 9.56
C PRO A 143 6.63 3.61 9.93
N VAL A 144 7.07 2.38 10.21
CA VAL A 144 6.21 1.25 10.56
C VAL A 144 5.45 1.50 11.85
N ASP A 145 6.17 1.93 12.89
CA ASP A 145 5.66 2.00 14.28
C ASP A 145 4.97 3.32 14.63
N THR A 146 4.73 4.21 13.66
CA THR A 146 4.03 5.47 13.92
C THR A 146 2.98 5.79 12.88
N GLU A 147 3.23 5.49 11.60
CA GLU A 147 2.41 6.03 10.51
C GLU A 147 1.85 4.96 9.57
N LEU A 148 2.49 3.81 9.44
CA LEU A 148 2.12 2.82 8.42
C LEU A 148 0.65 2.37 8.52
N GLY A 149 0.14 2.10 9.72
CA GLY A 149 -1.26 1.70 9.89
C GLY A 149 -2.26 2.83 9.58
N MET A 150 -1.93 4.07 9.95
CA MET A 150 -2.74 5.25 9.62
C MET A 150 -2.78 5.48 8.10
N GLN A 151 -1.63 5.37 7.44
CA GLN A 151 -1.52 5.57 5.99
C GLN A 151 -2.18 4.45 5.20
N ALA A 152 -2.08 3.21 5.69
CA ALA A 152 -2.80 2.08 5.13
C ALA A 152 -4.33 2.28 5.22
N GLN A 153 -4.83 2.86 6.31
CA GLN A 153 -6.24 3.22 6.40
C GLN A 153 -6.59 4.39 5.47
N ALA A 154 -5.80 5.47 5.45
CA ALA A 154 -6.05 6.65 4.62
C ALA A 154 -6.15 6.31 3.12
N LEU A 155 -5.32 5.37 2.65
CA LEU A 155 -5.37 4.87 1.28
C LEU A 155 -6.70 4.24 0.87
N LYS A 156 -7.54 3.82 1.82
CA LYS A 156 -8.89 3.29 1.55
C LYS A 156 -9.90 4.41 1.29
N TYR A 157 -9.67 5.61 1.82
CA TYR A 157 -10.65 6.69 1.81
C TYR A 157 -10.30 7.84 0.86
N SER A 158 -9.12 7.82 0.24
CA SER A 158 -8.66 8.82 -0.74
C SER A 158 -8.66 10.28 -0.25
N GLU A 159 -8.84 10.52 1.06
CA GLU A 159 -9.06 11.87 1.59
C GLU A 159 -7.81 12.76 1.47
N ASP A 160 -6.63 12.17 1.34
CA ASP A 160 -5.37 12.89 1.12
C ASP A 160 -4.83 12.67 -0.30
N ASP A 161 -4.63 13.77 -1.02
CA ASP A 161 -3.86 13.79 -2.27
C ASP A 161 -2.43 13.32 -1.96
N PHE A 162 -2.09 12.09 -2.38
CA PHE A 162 -0.78 11.50 -2.11
C PHE A 162 0.36 12.39 -2.62
N ALA A 163 0.16 13.25 -3.61
CA ALA A 163 1.18 14.22 -4.01
C ALA A 163 1.62 15.09 -2.82
N ASN A 164 0.68 15.51 -1.97
CA ASN A 164 0.97 16.26 -0.76
C ASN A 164 1.62 15.36 0.30
N PHE A 165 1.13 14.14 0.46
CA PHE A 165 1.72 13.16 1.39
C PHE A 165 3.17 12.83 1.02
N ALA A 166 3.44 12.40 -0.21
CA ALA A 166 4.78 12.05 -0.70
C ALA A 166 5.79 13.19 -0.58
N ARG A 167 5.36 14.45 -0.81
CA ARG A 167 6.19 15.65 -0.60
C ARG A 167 6.69 15.79 0.85
N HIS A 168 5.95 15.29 1.84
CA HIS A 168 6.42 15.30 3.24
C HIS A 168 7.61 14.37 3.45
N TYR A 169 7.73 13.28 2.68
CA TYR A 169 8.77 12.25 2.84
C TYR A 169 9.87 12.31 1.77
N GLU A 170 9.68 13.03 0.65
CA GLU A 170 10.75 13.32 -0.31
C GLU A 170 11.93 14.06 0.33
N ASN A 171 11.67 14.86 1.36
CA ASN A 171 12.70 15.58 2.13
C ASN A 171 13.51 14.67 3.08
N ASP A 172 13.04 13.44 3.30
CA ASP A 172 13.52 12.50 4.32
C ASP A 172 14.32 11.32 3.73
N LEU A 173 14.42 11.28 2.39
CA LEU A 173 15.37 10.41 1.70
C LEU A 173 16.79 10.99 1.90
N PRO A 174 17.80 10.17 2.25
CA PRO A 174 19.17 10.64 2.19
C PRO A 174 19.43 11.09 0.76
N ARG A 175 19.65 12.40 0.59
CA ARG A 175 20.10 12.97 -0.68
C ARG A 175 21.26 12.10 -1.14
N ARG A 176 21.10 11.40 -2.26
CA ARG A 176 22.19 10.62 -2.84
C ARG A 176 23.36 11.58 -3.02
N SER A 177 24.37 11.45 -2.17
CA SER A 177 25.65 12.12 -2.33
C SER A 177 26.14 11.75 -3.72
N SER A 178 26.25 12.76 -4.57
CA SER A 178 26.78 12.67 -5.93
C SER A 178 28.25 12.28 -5.90
#